data_AF-A0A673I4V2-F1
#
_entry.id   AF-A0A673I4V2-F1
#
_cell.length_a   1.000
_cell.length_b   1.000
_cell.length_c   1.000
_cell.angle_alpha   90.00
_cell.angle_beta   90.00
_cell.angle_gamma   90.00
#
_symmetry.space_group_name_H-M   'P 1'
#
loop_
_entity.id
_entity.type
_entity.pdbx_description
1 polymer ?
#
loop_
_entity_poly.entity_id
_entity_poly.type
_entity_poly.pdbx_seq_one_letter_code
_entity_poly.pdbx_strand_id
1 'polypeptide(L)'
;MFSANIGASSGVSSGAEADTLLLAPKMPSDLERKCCGQQQQQHCISRLPHMEAYILQEGVLRLARRIWTDIQAVPDAVEAGESNRQFRYAAYRQFVVWQYRALGQGHRVVIPSCCVWTIRDRFPDPHGQYQGYAPQRL
;
A
#
# COMPACT_ATOMS: atom_id res chain seq x y z
N MET A 1 -1.33 -51.45 -7.23
CA MET A 1 -1.44 -51.01 -5.83
C MET A 1 -1.00 -49.56 -5.82
N PHE A 2 -1.83 -48.53 -5.68
CA PHE A 2 -3.07 -48.38 -4.94
C PHE A 2 -4.13 -47.67 -5.80
N SER A 3 -5.36 -48.19 -5.73
CA SER A 3 -6.57 -47.49 -6.17
C SER A 3 -7.11 -46.66 -5.02
N ALA A 4 -7.68 -45.49 -5.32
CA ALA A 4 -8.87 -45.00 -4.66
C ALA A 4 -9.58 -44.03 -5.60
N ASN A 5 -10.78 -44.39 -6.03
CA ASN A 5 -11.67 -43.57 -6.81
C ASN A 5 -13.09 -43.75 -6.25
N ILE A 6 -13.63 -42.73 -5.59
CA ILE A 6 -15.05 -42.48 -5.25
C ILE A 6 -15.08 -40.95 -5.03
N GLY A 7 -15.97 -40.12 -5.56
CA GLY A 7 -17.25 -40.23 -6.25
C GLY A 7 -17.91 -38.85 -6.12
N ALA A 8 -18.69 -38.44 -7.12
CA ALA A 8 -19.19 -37.09 -7.35
C ALA A 8 -20.14 -36.51 -6.27
N SER A 9 -20.21 -35.18 -6.14
CA SER A 9 -21.32 -34.34 -6.64
C SER A 9 -21.58 -33.06 -5.81
N SER A 10 -21.68 -31.94 -6.55
CA SER A 10 -22.53 -30.74 -6.36
C SER A 10 -22.70 -30.08 -4.98
N GLY A 11 -22.48 -28.76 -4.94
CA GLY A 11 -23.09 -27.89 -3.94
C GLY A 11 -22.46 -26.50 -3.86
N VAL A 12 -22.95 -25.57 -4.68
CA VAL A 12 -22.68 -24.13 -4.50
C VAL A 12 -23.31 -23.66 -3.18
N SER A 13 -22.51 -23.03 -2.33
CA SER A 13 -22.95 -21.98 -1.38
C SER A 13 -21.73 -21.08 -1.15
N SER A 14 -21.60 -19.93 -1.81
CA SER A 14 -22.28 -18.67 -1.48
C SER A 14 -22.27 -18.44 0.04
N GLY A 15 -21.27 -17.70 0.52
CA GLY A 15 -21.25 -17.29 1.93
C GLY A 15 -20.01 -16.56 2.44
N ALA A 16 -18.85 -16.67 1.78
CA ALA A 16 -17.61 -16.10 2.34
C ALA A 16 -17.16 -14.73 1.76
N GLU A 17 -17.81 -14.23 0.71
CA GLU A 17 -17.39 -12.97 0.05
C GLU A 17 -18.06 -11.70 0.60
N ALA A 18 -19.13 -11.81 1.40
CA ALA A 18 -19.89 -10.65 1.86
C ALA A 18 -19.42 -10.06 3.21
N ASP A 19 -18.79 -10.87 4.08
CA ASP A 19 -18.47 -10.43 5.45
C ASP A 19 -17.12 -9.72 5.59
N THR A 20 -16.27 -9.73 4.55
CA THR A 20 -14.98 -9.02 4.60
C THR A 20 -15.10 -7.52 4.29
N LEU A 21 -16.25 -7.06 3.79
CA LEU A 21 -16.46 -5.66 3.39
C LEU A 21 -16.79 -4.70 4.54
N LEU A 22 -17.03 -5.19 5.76
CA LEU A 22 -17.46 -4.37 6.91
C LEU A 22 -16.33 -3.77 7.76
N LEU A 23 -15.05 -4.02 7.43
CA LEU A 23 -13.90 -3.43 8.12
C LEU A 23 -12.92 -2.75 7.16
N ALA A 24 -13.36 -2.31 5.98
CA ALA A 24 -12.54 -1.44 5.15
C ALA A 24 -12.25 -0.16 5.97
N PRO A 25 -11.00 0.08 6.40
CA PRO A 25 -10.76 1.20 7.28
C PRO A 25 -10.97 2.50 6.49
N LYS A 26 -11.71 3.45 7.08
CA LYS A 26 -12.26 4.60 6.35
C LYS A 26 -11.13 5.54 5.93
N MET A 27 -11.03 5.85 4.63
CA MET A 27 -10.07 6.85 4.16
C MET A 27 -10.50 8.26 4.62
N PRO A 28 -9.55 9.15 4.96
CA PRO A 28 -9.86 10.49 5.48
C PRO A 28 -10.69 11.35 4.52
N SER A 29 -10.42 11.28 3.21
CA SER A 29 -11.15 12.05 2.19
C SER A 29 -11.79 11.16 1.12
N ASP A 30 -12.82 11.68 0.43
CA ASP A 30 -13.48 10.98 -0.69
C ASP A 30 -12.52 10.75 -1.87
N LEU A 31 -11.61 11.70 -2.12
CA LEU A 31 -10.59 11.59 -3.15
C LEU A 31 -9.69 10.35 -2.94
N GLU A 32 -9.43 10.01 -1.68
CA GLU A 32 -8.60 8.86 -1.31
C GLU A 32 -9.36 7.52 -1.32
N ARG A 33 -10.69 7.52 -1.47
CA ARG A 33 -11.52 6.30 -1.56
C ARG A 33 -11.44 5.63 -2.95
N LYS A 34 -10.25 5.59 -3.53
CA LYS A 34 -9.99 4.94 -4.83
C LYS A 34 -9.39 3.55 -4.61
N CYS A 35 -9.85 2.55 -5.38
CA CYS A 35 -9.24 1.22 -5.42
C CYS A 35 -8.21 1.12 -6.58
N CYS A 36 -7.36 0.09 -6.56
CA CYS A 36 -6.38 -0.16 -7.63
C CYS A 36 -7.02 -0.60 -8.96
N GLY A 37 -8.34 -0.87 -8.98
CA GLY A 37 -9.11 -1.15 -10.19
C GLY A 37 -9.01 -2.58 -10.70
N GLN A 38 -8.37 -3.48 -9.95
CA GLN A 38 -8.22 -4.89 -10.32
C GLN A 38 -9.51 -5.66 -10.00
N GLN A 39 -10.01 -6.42 -10.97
CA GLN A 39 -11.29 -7.13 -10.83
C GLN A 39 -11.20 -8.34 -9.89
N GLN A 40 -10.06 -9.02 -9.87
CA GLN A 40 -9.84 -10.21 -9.05
C GLN A 40 -8.89 -9.89 -7.91
N GLN A 41 -9.19 -10.43 -6.72
CA GLN A 41 -8.41 -10.16 -5.52
C GLN A 41 -6.94 -10.55 -5.65
N GLN A 42 -6.65 -11.67 -6.31
CA GLN A 42 -5.28 -12.16 -6.57
C GLN A 42 -4.43 -11.23 -7.43
N HIS A 43 -5.07 -10.34 -8.21
CA HIS A 43 -4.40 -9.34 -9.03
C HIS A 43 -4.33 -7.97 -8.35
N CYS A 44 -4.91 -7.82 -7.16
CA CYS A 44 -4.84 -6.58 -6.42
C CYS A 44 -3.37 -6.19 -6.19
N ILE A 45 -3.01 -4.94 -6.53
CA ILE A 45 -1.63 -4.46 -6.41
C ILE A 45 -1.07 -4.67 -5.00
N SER A 46 -1.90 -4.47 -3.98
CA SER A 46 -1.54 -4.67 -2.56
C SER A 46 -1.15 -6.11 -2.20
N ARG A 47 -1.56 -7.09 -3.01
CA ARG A 47 -1.31 -8.54 -2.80
C ARG A 47 -0.23 -9.09 -3.72
N LEU A 48 0.28 -8.30 -4.66
CA LEU A 48 1.35 -8.74 -5.55
C LEU A 48 2.66 -8.91 -4.76
N PRO A 49 3.51 -9.90 -5.10
CA PRO A 49 4.81 -10.09 -4.45
C PRO A 49 5.72 -8.86 -4.52
N HIS A 50 5.56 -8.04 -5.56
CA HIS A 50 6.27 -6.78 -5.73
C HIS A 50 5.92 -5.73 -4.66
N MET A 51 4.71 -5.78 -4.09
CA MET A 51 4.34 -4.91 -2.98
C MET A 51 5.25 -5.16 -1.79
N GLU A 52 5.46 -6.44 -1.44
CA GLU A 52 6.40 -6.84 -0.39
C GLU A 52 7.81 -6.38 -0.77
N ALA A 53 8.31 -6.84 -1.91
CA ALA A 53 9.69 -6.65 -2.32
C ALA A 53 10.12 -5.18 -2.45
N TYR A 54 9.23 -4.29 -2.90
CA TYR A 54 9.59 -2.91 -3.22
C TYR A 54 9.09 -1.88 -2.22
N ILE A 55 7.97 -2.15 -1.53
CA ILE A 55 7.22 -1.13 -0.78
C ILE A 55 7.19 -1.41 0.72
N LEU A 56 7.22 -2.67 1.16
CA LEU A 56 7.05 -3.05 2.57
C LEU A 56 8.36 -3.48 3.27
N GLN A 57 9.42 -3.68 2.50
CA GLN A 57 10.74 -4.07 3.01
C GLN A 57 11.53 -2.85 3.52
N GLU A 58 11.78 -2.81 4.82
CA GLU A 58 12.46 -1.67 5.48
C GLU A 58 13.83 -1.35 4.88
N GLY A 59 14.64 -2.35 4.56
CA GLY A 59 15.97 -2.15 3.96
C GLY A 59 15.89 -1.42 2.61
N VAL A 60 14.90 -1.77 1.79
CA VAL A 60 14.64 -1.12 0.51
C VAL A 60 14.21 0.33 0.72
N LEU A 61 13.30 0.59 1.68
CA LEU A 61 12.86 1.94 2.00
C LEU A 61 13.97 2.82 2.58
N ARG A 62 14.85 2.27 3.43
CA ARG A 62 16.04 2.99 3.95
C ARG A 62 16.96 3.39 2.81
N LEU A 63 17.21 2.48 1.87
CA LEU A 63 18.03 2.76 0.69
C LEU A 63 17.38 3.84 -0.19
N ALA A 64 16.08 3.71 -0.49
CA ALA A 64 15.34 4.70 -1.29
C ALA A 64 15.38 6.10 -0.68
N ARG A 65 15.20 6.20 0.65
CA ARG A 65 15.34 7.48 1.39
C ARG A 65 16.73 8.08 1.25
N ARG A 66 17.78 7.27 1.45
CA ARG A 66 19.17 7.72 1.30
C ARG A 66 19.41 8.25 -0.11
N ILE A 67 18.99 7.52 -1.14
CA ILE A 67 19.11 7.94 -2.54
C ILE A 67 18.42 9.29 -2.77
N TRP A 68 17.19 9.50 -2.25
CA TRP A 68 16.51 10.78 -2.41
C TRP A 68 17.16 11.93 -1.63
N THR A 69 17.70 11.65 -0.46
CA THR A 69 18.37 12.67 0.36
C THR A 69 19.69 13.09 -0.30
N ASP A 70 20.50 12.10 -0.69
CA ASP A 70 21.86 12.31 -1.22
C ASP A 70 21.83 12.88 -2.65
N ILE A 71 20.96 12.35 -3.53
CA ILE A 71 20.96 12.72 -4.96
C ILE A 71 20.03 13.90 -5.23
N GLN A 72 18.88 13.99 -4.55
CA GLN A 72 17.89 15.04 -4.84
C GLN A 72 17.93 16.22 -3.89
N ALA A 73 18.85 16.24 -2.91
CA ALA A 73 18.98 17.28 -1.88
C ALA A 73 17.65 17.63 -1.21
N VAL A 74 16.72 16.67 -1.13
CA VAL A 74 15.44 16.84 -0.43
C VAL A 74 15.73 16.58 1.04
N PRO A 75 15.63 17.57 1.93
CA PRO A 75 15.90 17.37 3.34
C PRO A 75 14.91 16.35 3.90
N ASP A 76 15.44 15.28 4.51
CA ASP A 76 14.63 14.44 5.37
C ASP A 76 14.35 15.25 6.64
N ALA A 77 13.07 15.47 6.96
CA ALA A 77 12.68 15.91 8.29
C ALA A 77 12.93 14.75 9.26
N VAL A 78 14.17 14.62 9.72
CA VAL A 78 14.58 13.59 10.68
C VAL A 78 14.14 14.04 12.07
N GLU A 79 12.87 13.81 12.39
CA GLU A 79 12.44 13.82 13.78
C GLU A 79 12.94 12.53 14.45
N ALA A 80 13.69 12.68 15.54
CA ALA A 80 14.16 11.56 16.34
C ALA A 80 12.95 10.92 17.05
N GLY A 81 12.55 9.72 16.62
CA GLY A 81 11.54 8.93 17.35
C GLY A 81 10.42 8.29 16.52
N GLU A 82 10.29 8.50 15.20
CA GLU A 82 9.19 7.89 14.43
C GLU A 82 9.65 7.15 13.17
N SER A 83 10.22 5.95 13.35
CA SER A 83 10.62 5.06 12.23
C SER A 83 9.47 4.80 11.25
N ASN A 84 8.27 4.51 11.76
CA ASN A 84 7.12 4.13 10.94
C ASN A 84 6.58 5.28 10.10
N ARG A 85 6.50 6.50 10.63
CA ARG A 85 6.03 7.66 9.84
C ARG A 85 6.94 7.91 8.65
N GLN A 86 8.25 7.82 8.86
CA GLN A 86 9.24 7.95 7.79
C GLN A 86 9.15 6.80 6.78
N PHE A 87 8.93 5.55 7.24
CA PHE A 87 8.69 4.42 6.35
C PHE A 87 7.43 4.58 5.51
N ARG A 88 6.31 5.02 6.10
CA ARG A 88 5.07 5.32 5.34
C ARG A 88 5.34 6.32 4.23
N TYR A 89 6.01 7.44 4.55
CA TYR A 89 6.30 8.47 3.56
C TYR A 89 7.22 7.96 2.44
N ALA A 90 8.24 7.17 2.79
CA ALA A 90 9.13 6.56 1.82
C ALA A 90 8.37 5.56 0.92
N ALA A 91 7.53 4.71 1.51
CA ALA A 91 6.72 3.73 0.80
C ALA A 91 5.74 4.41 -0.17
N TYR A 92 5.09 5.51 0.24
CA TYR A 92 4.20 6.26 -0.63
C TYR A 92 4.93 6.82 -1.87
N ARG A 93 6.09 7.46 -1.67
CA ARG A 93 6.90 7.97 -2.78
C ARG A 93 7.40 6.84 -3.68
N GLN A 94 7.87 5.74 -3.09
CA GLN A 94 8.40 4.59 -3.83
C GLN A 94 7.31 3.92 -4.67
N PHE A 95 6.10 3.78 -4.13
CA PHE A 95 4.95 3.26 -4.85
C PHE A 95 4.63 4.11 -6.08
N VAL A 96 4.66 5.44 -5.91
CA VAL A 96 4.39 6.36 -7.01
C VAL A 96 5.42 6.18 -8.12
N VAL A 97 6.72 6.11 -7.79
CA VAL A 97 7.78 5.86 -8.77
C VAL A 97 7.61 4.52 -9.47
N TRP A 98 7.28 3.47 -8.72
CA TRP A 98 7.08 2.13 -9.27
C TRP A 98 5.93 2.11 -10.29
N GLN A 99 4.77 2.66 -9.95
CA GLN A 99 3.57 2.54 -10.78
C GLN A 99 3.38 3.65 -11.81
N TYR A 100 3.80 4.86 -11.50
CA TYR A 100 3.54 6.04 -12.32
C TYR A 100 4.82 6.68 -12.88
N ARG A 101 5.99 6.07 -12.65
CA ARG A 101 7.30 6.65 -12.92
C ARG A 101 7.57 7.90 -12.06
N ALA A 102 8.75 8.49 -12.22
CA ALA A 102 9.08 9.73 -11.53
C ALA A 102 8.16 10.86 -12.03
N LEU A 103 7.39 11.44 -11.10
CA LEU A 103 6.52 12.58 -11.39
C LEU A 103 7.32 13.89 -11.23
N GLY A 104 7.11 14.83 -12.14
CA GLY A 104 7.68 16.17 -12.05
C GLY A 104 7.12 16.99 -10.88
N GLN A 105 7.73 18.15 -10.61
CA GLN A 105 7.29 19.03 -9.52
C GLN A 105 5.83 19.48 -9.71
N GLY A 106 5.04 19.42 -8.65
CA GLY A 106 3.63 19.82 -8.65
C GLY A 106 2.65 18.75 -9.14
N HIS A 107 3.14 17.68 -9.78
CA HIS A 107 2.28 16.58 -10.19
C HIS A 107 2.20 15.51 -9.10
N ARG A 108 1.07 15.45 -8.40
CA ARG A 108 0.80 14.47 -7.35
C ARG A 108 -0.34 13.55 -7.77
N VAL A 109 -0.26 12.29 -7.35
CA VAL A 109 -1.26 11.26 -7.64
C VAL A 109 -1.71 10.60 -6.35
N VAL A 110 -2.97 10.20 -6.31
CA VAL A 110 -3.56 9.49 -5.18
C VAL A 110 -3.25 8.01 -5.30
N ILE A 111 -2.58 7.46 -4.28
CA ILE A 111 -2.32 6.04 -4.16
C ILE A 111 -3.64 5.31 -3.84
N PRO A 112 -3.93 4.16 -4.48
CA PRO A 112 -5.11 3.37 -4.14
C PRO A 112 -5.19 3.02 -2.64
N SER A 113 -6.38 3.19 -2.06
CA SER A 113 -6.70 2.87 -0.66
C SER A 113 -6.26 1.47 -0.23
N CYS A 114 -6.45 0.45 -1.09
CA CYS A 114 -5.99 -0.90 -0.82
C CYS A 114 -4.46 -0.98 -0.56
N CYS A 115 -3.65 -0.19 -1.29
CA CYS A 115 -2.21 -0.16 -1.09
C CYS A 115 -1.83 0.72 0.11
N VAL A 116 -2.56 1.84 0.32
CA VAL A 116 -2.34 2.71 1.49
C VAL A 116 -2.55 1.95 2.79
N TRP A 117 -3.63 1.16 2.89
CA TRP A 117 -3.90 0.36 4.08
C TRP A 117 -2.83 -0.68 4.34
N THR A 118 -2.41 -1.44 3.33
CA THR A 118 -1.29 -2.39 3.47
C THR A 118 -0.01 -1.72 3.99
N ILE A 119 0.30 -0.50 3.53
CA ILE A 119 1.44 0.27 4.03
C ILE A 119 1.24 0.68 5.49
N ARG A 120 0.03 1.13 5.86
CA ARG A 120 -0.29 1.54 7.25
C ARG A 120 -0.29 0.35 8.21
N ASP A 121 -0.74 -0.82 7.77
CA ASP A 121 -0.70 -2.05 8.57
C ASP A 121 0.74 -2.48 8.84
N ARG A 122 1.63 -2.32 7.84
CA ARG A 122 3.06 -2.62 8.00
C ARG A 122 3.79 -1.61 8.88
N PHE A 123 3.44 -0.33 8.76
CA PHE A 123 4.09 0.79 9.46
C PHE A 123 3.05 1.61 10.24
N PRO A 124 2.48 1.05 11.31
CA PRO A 124 1.36 1.65 12.01
C PRO A 124 1.74 2.96 12.68
N ASP A 125 0.75 3.85 12.78
CA ASP A 125 0.77 4.99 13.68
C ASP A 125 0.20 4.56 15.04
N PRO A 126 0.91 4.74 16.17
CA PRO A 126 0.44 4.30 17.49
C PRO A 126 -0.91 4.90 17.90
N HIS A 127 -1.24 6.09 17.39
CA HIS A 127 -2.50 6.77 17.67
C HIS A 127 -3.50 6.66 16.51
N GLY A 128 -3.15 5.94 15.43
CA GLY A 128 -3.97 5.83 14.22
C GLY A 128 -4.16 7.16 13.49
N GLN A 129 -3.30 8.16 13.75
CA GLN A 129 -3.44 9.49 13.17
C GLN A 129 -2.69 9.57 11.84
N TYR A 130 -3.45 9.52 10.75
CA TYR A 130 -2.90 9.61 9.41
C TYR A 130 -3.29 10.92 8.73
N GLN A 131 -2.29 11.66 8.26
CA GLN A 131 -2.54 12.80 7.38
C GLN A 131 -2.96 12.30 6.00
N GLY A 132 -4.04 12.88 5.46
CA GLY A 132 -4.53 12.56 4.12
C GLY A 132 -3.71 13.22 3.01
N TYR A 133 -4.10 12.92 1.78
CA TYR A 133 -3.52 13.47 0.56
C TYR A 133 -3.62 15.00 0.49
N ALA A 134 -2.48 15.66 0.31
CA ALA A 134 -2.39 17.10 0.05
C ALA A 134 -2.03 17.35 -1.44
N PRO A 135 -2.87 18.05 -2.23
CA PRO A 135 -2.62 18.28 -3.66
C PRO A 135 -1.46 19.24 -3.93
N GLN A 136 -1.16 20.16 -3.01
CA GLN A 136 -0.03 21.08 -3.10
C GLN A 136 0.84 20.98 -1.85
N ARG A 137 2.13 21.33 -2.00
CA ARG A 137 3.01 21.65 -0.87
C ARG A 137 2.65 23.10 -0.52
N LEU A 138 1.93 23.31 0.58
CA LEU A 138 1.81 24.64 1.19
C LEU A 138 3.18 25.10 1.66
#